data_AF-A0A7K0UX04-F1
#
_entry.id   AF-A0A7K0UX04-F1
#
_cell.length_a   1.000
_cell.length_b   1.000
_cell.length_c   1.000
_cell.angle_alpha   90.00
_cell.angle_beta   90.00
_cell.angle_gamma   90.00
#
_symmetry.space_group_name_H-M   'P 1'
#
loop_
_entity.id
_entity.type
_entity.pdbx_description
1 polymer ?
#
loop_
_entity_poly.entity_id
_entity_poly.type
_entity_poly.pdbx_seq_one_letter_code
_entity_poly.pdbx_strand_id
1 'polypeptide(L)' 'MVRVGINGFGRIGRNFFRAALQSGADIEIVGINDLTDNATLAHLLKYD' A
#
# COMPACT_ATOMS: atom_id res chain seq x y z
N MET A 1 4.08 12.87 12.02
CA MET A 1 3.78 12.18 10.76
C MET A 1 4.96 11.33 10.33
N VAL A 2 4.81 10.01 10.39
CA VAL A 2 5.81 9.04 9.93
C VAL A 2 5.60 8.81 8.44
N ARG A 3 6.65 9.00 7.63
CA ARG A 3 6.59 8.81 6.17
C ARG A 3 7.07 7.41 5.83
N VAL A 4 6.24 6.63 5.15
CA VAL A 4 6.48 5.20 4.89
C VAL A 4 6.48 4.93 3.39
N GLY A 5 7.52 4.27 2.91
CA GLY A 5 7.54 3.63 1.59
C GLY A 5 7.25 2.13 1.72
N ILE A 6 6.47 1.56 0.80
CA ILE A 6 6.22 0.12 0.74
C ILE A 6 7.06 -0.49 -0.39
N ASN A 7 7.93 -1.43 -0.05
CA ASN A 7 8.70 -2.20 -1.03
C ASN A 7 8.11 -3.62 -1.15
N GLY A 8 7.43 -3.88 -2.27
CA GLY A 8 6.60 -5.06 -2.50
C GLY A 8 5.13 -4.81 -2.16
N PHE A 9 4.30 -4.63 -3.19
CA PHE A 9 2.85 -4.39 -3.09
C PHE A 9 2.01 -5.63 -3.39
N GLY A 10 2.53 -6.78 -2.99
CA GLY A 10 1.81 -8.05 -2.90
C GLY A 10 0.77 -8.05 -1.77
N ARG A 11 0.36 -9.25 -1.34
CA ARG A 11 -0.74 -9.42 -0.37
C ARG A 11 -0.52 -8.65 0.94
N ILE A 12 0.67 -8.74 1.53
CA ILE A 12 1.00 -8.06 2.78
C ILE A 12 1.12 -6.55 2.60
N GLY A 13 1.75 -6.07 1.53
CA GLY A 13 1.86 -4.64 1.24
C GLY A 13 0.49 -3.96 1.09
N ARG A 14 -0.44 -4.59 0.37
CA ARG A 14 -1.82 -4.09 0.24
C ARG A 14 -2.59 -4.12 1.55
N ASN A 15 -2.46 -5.19 2.34
CA ASN A 15 -3.12 -5.28 3.65
C ASN A 15 -2.58 -4.24 4.63
N PHE A 16 -1.26 -4.01 4.64
CA PHE A 16 -0.66 -2.93 5.41
C PHE A 16 -1.20 -1.57 4.97
N PHE A 17 -1.27 -1.30 3.66
CA PHE A 17 -1.84 -0.06 3.14
C PHE A 17 -3.28 0.17 3.62
N ARG A 18 -4.14 -0.86 3.55
CA ARG A 18 -5.52 -0.80 4.06
C ARG A 18 -5.58 -0.54 5.57
N ALA A 19 -4.77 -1.28 6.33
CA ALA A 19 -4.73 -1.14 7.78
C ALA A 19 -4.23 0.25 8.19
N ALA A 20 -3.20 0.78 7.52
CA ALA A 20 -2.67 2.12 7.77
C ALA A 20 -3.76 3.19 7.57
N LEU A 21 -4.51 3.12 6.47
CA LEU A 21 -5.62 4.05 6.19
C LEU A 21 -6.75 3.97 7.24
N GLN A 22 -7.01 2.80 7.81
CA GLN A 22 -8.07 2.60 8.81
C GLN A 22 -7.62 2.82 10.25
N SER A 23 -6.31 2.78 10.51
CA SER A 23 -5.75 2.77 11.88
C SER A 23 -5.89 4.10 12.62
N GLY A 24 -6.06 5.21 11.90
CA GLY A 24 -5.97 6.57 12.48
C GLY A 24 -4.56 6.93 12.95
N ALA A 25 -3.55 6.11 12.64
CA ALA A 25 -2.16 6.41 12.95
C ALA A 25 -1.67 7.61 12.12
N ASP A 26 -0.72 8.36 12.68
CA ASP A 26 -0.06 9.50 12.03
C ASP A 26 1.00 9.02 11.03
N ILE A 27 0.55 8.29 9.99
CA ILE A 27 1.35 7.67 8.94
C ILE A 27 0.93 8.24 7.57
N GLU A 28 1.93 8.65 6.79
CA GLU A 28 1.79 9.03 5.38
C GLU A 28 2.49 8.00 4.50
N ILE A 29 1.75 7.31 3.62
CA ILE A 29 2.35 6.41 2.62
C ILE A 29 2.78 7.24 1.43
N VAL A 30 4.09 7.39 1.23
CA VAL A 30 4.67 8.34 0.26
C VAL A 30 5.13 7.71 -1.04
N GLY A 31 5.17 6.38 -1.11
CA GLY A 31 5.63 5.68 -2.29
C GLY A 31 5.46 4.17 -2.17
N ILE A 32 5.31 3.54 -3.33
CA ILE A 32 5.21 2.09 -3.48
C ILE A 32 6.20 1.69 -4.58
N ASN A 33 7.02 0.68 -4.30
CA ASN A 33 7.91 0.06 -5.27
C ASN A 33 7.48 -1.39 -5.48
N ASP A 34 7.22 -1.78 -6.73
CA ASP A 34 6.92 -3.15 -7.14
C ASP A 34 7.30 -3.33 -8.63
N LEU A 35 7.46 -4.58 -9.07
CA LEU A 35 7.74 -4.91 -10.48
C LEU A 35 6.46 -5.00 -11.32
N THR A 36 5.31 -5.20 -10.67
CA THR A 36 4.00 -5.31 -11.29
C THR A 36 3.48 -3.94 -11.72
N ASP A 37 2.77 -3.86 -12.84
CA ASP A 37 2.24 -2.59 -13.35
C ASP A 37 1.15 -1.98 -12.45
N ASN A 38 1.01 -0.65 -12.53
CA ASN A 38 0.08 0.11 -11.70
C ASN A 38 -1.39 -0.30 -11.89
N ALA A 39 -1.80 -0.69 -13.10
CA ALA A 39 -3.20 -1.05 -13.36
C ALA A 39 -3.56 -2.36 -12.67
N THR A 40 -2.67 -3.35 -12.74
CA THR A 40 -2.81 -4.62 -12.02
C THR A 40 -2.80 -4.39 -10.51
N LEU A 41 -1.85 -3.62 -9.99
CA LEU A 41 -1.77 -3.33 -8.54
C LEU A 41 -3.01 -2.59 -8.03
N ALA A 42 -3.53 -1.62 -8.78
CA ALA A 42 -4.76 -0.90 -8.44
C ALA A 42 -5.99 -1.82 -8.48
N HIS A 43 -6.07 -2.72 -9.45
CA HIS A 43 -7.13 -3.72 -9.52
C HIS A 43 -7.10 -4.63 -8.29
N LEU A 44 -5.93 -5.19 -7.95
CA LEU A 44 -5.78 -6.04 -6.76
C LEU A 44 -6.07 -5.27 -5.47
N LEU A 45 -5.65 -4.00 -5.36
CA LEU A 45 -5.97 -3.18 -4.19
C LEU A 45 -7.48 -2.92 -4.05
N LYS A 46 -8.22 -2.87 -5.16
CA LYS A 46 -9.66 -2.65 -5.13
C LYS A 46 -10.47 -3.92 -4.86
N TYR A 47 -10.02 -5.06 -5.39
CA TYR A 47 -10.84 -6.27 -5.48
C TYR A 47 -10.31 -7.47 -4.67
N ASP A 48 -9.05 -7.48 -4.20
CA ASP A 48 -8.47 -8.54 -3.35
C ASP A 48 -7.95 -7.99 -2.01
#